data_AF-A0A2N6AKC6-F1
#
_entry.id   AF-A0A2N6AKC6-F1
#
_cell.length_a   1.000
_cell.length_b   1.000
_cell.length_c   1.000
_cell.angle_alpha   90.00
_cell.angle_beta   90.00
_cell.angle_gamma   90.00
#
_symmetry.space_group_name_H-M   'P 1'
#
loop_
_entity.id
_entity.type
_entity.pdbx_description
1 polymer ?
#
loop_
_entity_poly.entity_id
_entity_poly.type
_entity_poly.pdbx_seq_one_letter_code
_entity_poly.pdbx_strand_id
1 'polypeptide(L)'
;WTEQLLALRRSIRDKRAMITNIKVGKREIEQDRVLRILETDLEHSREMEARYADPARSRVQLVLNPDPLSWNESRRLREKLAELGIQPAAIVMNKAVESTPLPPPEFSDLPLISIPSLLSPPVGEKALRTCLSGLTESTRGSLASL
;
A
#
# COMPACT_ATOMS: atom_id res chain seq x y z
N TRP A 1 -11.94 12.97 1.38
CA TRP A 1 -13.09 13.41 0.55
C TRP A 1 -14.38 12.68 0.94
N THR A 2 -14.37 11.35 1.18
CA THR A 2 -15.54 10.58 1.68
C THR A 2 -16.11 11.14 2.98
N GLU A 3 -15.27 11.55 3.93
CA GLU A 3 -15.71 12.19 5.18
C GLU A 3 -16.44 13.52 4.94
N GLN A 4 -15.97 14.33 3.99
CA GLN A 4 -16.60 15.60 3.63
C GLN A 4 -17.95 15.38 2.93
N LEU A 5 -18.05 14.38 2.05
CA LEU A 5 -19.31 13.96 1.42
C LEU A 5 -20.30 13.40 2.45
N LEU A 6 -19.81 12.62 3.41
CA LEU A 6 -20.62 12.11 4.51
C LEU A 6 -21.16 13.26 5.38
N ALA A 7 -20.31 14.23 5.73
CA ALA A 7 -20.71 15.43 6.46
C ALA A 7 -21.76 16.25 5.69
N LEU A 8 -21.55 16.46 4.38
CA LEU A 8 -22.51 17.14 3.53
C LEU A 8 -23.85 16.38 3.47
N ARG A 9 -23.82 15.05 3.33
CA ARG A 9 -25.03 14.23 3.27
C ARG A 9 -25.83 14.28 4.58
N ARG A 10 -25.13 14.24 5.72
CA ARG A 10 -25.73 14.44 7.05
C ARG A 10 -26.41 15.81 7.15
N SER A 11 -25.73 16.88 6.75
CA SER A 11 -26.31 18.24 6.73
C SER A 11 -27.56 18.36 5.86
N ILE A 12 -27.56 17.74 4.66
CA ILE A 12 -28.73 17.73 3.77
C ILE A 12 -29.90 16.98 4.41
N ARG A 13 -29.62 15.84 5.06
CA ARG A 13 -30.63 15.05 5.77
C ARG A 13 -31.24 15.84 6.93
N ASP A 14 -30.43 16.49 7.74
CA ASP A 14 -30.88 17.24 8.92
C ASP A 14 -31.75 18.44 8.51
N LYS A 15 -31.34 19.19 7.47
CA LYS A 15 -32.16 20.28 6.89
C LYS A 15 -33.49 19.77 6.34
N ARG A 16 -33.48 18.61 5.66
CA ARG A 16 -34.71 18.00 5.15
C ARG A 16 -35.61 17.52 6.30
N ALA A 17 -35.09 16.89 7.34
CA ALA A 17 -35.87 16.46 8.50
C ALA A 17 -36.58 17.65 9.19
N MET A 18 -35.88 18.78 9.32
CA MET A 18 -36.45 20.02 9.89
C MET A 18 -37.62 20.57 9.04
N ILE A 19 -37.51 20.52 7.70
CA ILE A 19 -38.59 20.93 6.77
C ILE A 19 -39.74 19.92 6.74
N THR A 20 -39.44 18.62 6.86
CA THR A 20 -40.42 17.53 6.73
C THR A 20 -41.22 17.33 8.03
N ASN A 21 -40.65 17.59 9.20
CA ASN A 21 -41.39 17.64 10.48
C ASN A 21 -42.47 18.74 10.50
N ILE A 22 -42.31 19.80 9.68
CA ILE A 22 -43.32 20.85 9.50
C ILE A 22 -44.45 20.39 8.54
N LYS A 23 -44.23 19.32 7.75
CA LYS A 23 -45.16 18.80 6.73
C LYS A 23 -45.41 17.29 6.95
N VAL A 24 -46.25 16.93 7.91
CA VAL A 24 -46.62 15.54 8.20
C VAL A 24 -47.16 14.81 6.96
N GLY A 25 -46.65 13.61 6.62
CA GLY A 25 -47.42 12.62 5.84
C GLY A 25 -46.68 11.66 4.88
N LYS A 26 -46.25 10.51 5.42
CA LYS A 26 -46.35 9.15 4.81
C LYS A 26 -45.38 8.65 3.73
N ARG A 27 -44.25 9.29 3.47
CA ARG A 27 -43.15 8.65 2.69
C ARG A 27 -41.82 8.89 3.38
N GLU A 28 -41.74 8.40 4.60
CA GLU A 28 -40.53 8.36 5.39
C GLU A 28 -39.51 7.51 4.62
N ILE A 29 -38.57 8.20 3.97
CA ILE A 29 -37.18 7.79 3.86
C ILE A 29 -37.04 6.28 3.65
N GLU A 30 -37.14 5.84 2.40
CA GLU A 30 -36.57 4.57 1.97
C GLU A 30 -35.05 4.64 2.22
N GLN A 31 -34.67 4.42 3.49
CA GLN A 31 -33.36 4.23 4.07
C GLN A 31 -32.21 4.78 3.22
N ASP A 32 -31.85 6.05 3.40
CA ASP A 32 -30.83 6.80 2.65
C ASP A 32 -29.63 5.93 2.22
N ARG A 33 -29.77 5.29 1.05
CA ARG A 33 -28.84 4.27 0.55
C ARG A 33 -27.47 4.88 0.32
N VAL A 34 -27.44 6.15 -0.08
CA VAL A 34 -26.21 6.92 -0.30
C VAL A 34 -25.47 7.10 1.01
N LEU A 35 -26.16 7.45 2.10
CA LEU A 35 -25.53 7.55 3.42
C LEU A 35 -24.91 6.21 3.85
N ARG A 36 -25.67 5.11 3.72
CA ARG A 36 -25.17 3.77 4.06
C ARG A 36 -23.94 3.38 3.24
N ILE A 37 -23.95 3.61 1.92
CA ILE A 37 -22.79 3.34 1.06
C ILE A 37 -21.57 4.14 1.54
N LEU A 38 -21.75 5.44 1.80
CA LEU A 38 -20.64 6.29 2.26
C LEU A 38 -20.09 5.86 3.63
N GLU A 39 -20.95 5.39 4.53
CA GLU A 39 -20.53 4.86 5.85
C GLU A 39 -19.78 3.53 5.69
N THR A 40 -20.30 2.60 4.88
CA THR A 40 -19.61 1.33 4.57
C THR A 40 -18.26 1.55 3.89
N ASP A 41 -18.18 2.43 2.89
CA ASP A 41 -16.91 2.72 2.19
C ASP A 41 -15.87 3.34 3.14
N LEU A 42 -16.31 4.20 4.05
CA LEU A 42 -15.42 4.83 5.04
C LEU A 42 -14.91 3.80 6.05
N GLU A 43 -15.78 2.93 6.56
CA GLU A 43 -15.40 1.85 7.47
C GLU A 43 -14.43 0.89 6.79
N HIS A 44 -14.74 0.45 5.56
CA HIS A 44 -13.86 -0.41 4.78
C HIS A 44 -12.49 0.23 4.53
N SER A 45 -12.45 1.52 4.17
CA SER A 45 -11.19 2.24 3.94
C SER A 45 -10.33 2.27 5.21
N ARG A 46 -10.94 2.56 6.37
CA ARG A 46 -10.25 2.58 7.68
C ARG A 46 -9.73 1.20 8.09
N GLU A 47 -10.53 0.16 7.86
CA GLU A 47 -10.09 -1.22 8.10
C GLU A 47 -8.89 -1.60 7.22
N MET A 48 -8.91 -1.19 5.94
CA MET A 48 -7.82 -1.45 5.01
C MET A 48 -6.56 -0.67 5.39
N GLU A 49 -6.67 0.60 5.75
CA GLU A 49 -5.56 1.41 6.28
C GLU A 49 -4.93 0.75 7.49
N ALA A 50 -5.74 0.34 8.48
CA ALA A 50 -5.26 -0.34 9.68
C ALA A 50 -4.56 -1.68 9.35
N ARG A 51 -5.11 -2.46 8.40
CA ARG A 51 -4.49 -3.72 7.96
C ARG A 51 -3.18 -3.52 7.22
N TYR A 52 -3.08 -2.48 6.38
CA TYR A 52 -1.85 -2.21 5.62
C TYR A 52 -0.75 -1.61 6.50
N ALA A 53 -1.12 -0.87 7.55
CA ALA A 53 -0.18 -0.34 8.53
C ALA A 53 0.35 -1.39 9.52
N ASP A 54 -0.35 -2.52 9.70
CA ASP A 54 0.07 -3.62 10.60
C ASP A 54 1.21 -4.46 9.98
N PRO A 55 2.45 -4.39 10.49
CA PRO A 55 3.60 -5.12 9.93
C PRO A 55 3.50 -6.65 10.09
N ALA A 56 2.64 -7.14 10.99
CA ALA A 56 2.39 -8.56 11.17
C ALA A 56 1.46 -9.13 10.08
N ARG A 57 0.66 -8.27 9.43
CA ARG A 57 -0.32 -8.65 8.41
C ARG A 57 0.08 -8.24 7.00
N SER A 58 0.81 -7.14 6.87
CA SER A 58 1.19 -6.54 5.60
C SER A 58 2.67 -6.18 5.62
N ARG A 59 3.39 -6.56 4.56
CA ARG A 59 4.81 -6.22 4.39
C ARG A 59 5.02 -5.68 2.99
N VAL A 60 5.57 -4.47 2.91
CA VAL A 60 5.93 -3.84 1.63
C VAL A 60 7.41 -4.06 1.37
N GLN A 61 7.77 -4.50 0.17
CA GLN A 61 9.15 -4.64 -0.28
C GLN A 61 9.39 -3.63 -1.40
N LEU A 62 10.43 -2.80 -1.26
CA LEU A 62 10.78 -1.80 -2.27
C LEU A 62 11.66 -2.43 -3.33
N VAL A 63 11.17 -2.50 -4.58
CA VAL A 63 11.94 -3.01 -5.72
C VAL A 63 12.61 -1.84 -6.43
N LEU A 64 13.93 -1.88 -6.54
CA LEU A 64 14.75 -0.88 -7.22
C LEU A 64 15.60 -1.53 -8.29
N ASN A 65 15.90 -0.79 -9.35
CA ASN A 65 16.98 -1.11 -10.28
C ASN A 65 18.27 -0.36 -9.85
N PRO A 66 19.46 -0.80 -10.28
CA PRO A 66 20.73 -0.18 -9.93
C PRO A 66 21.03 1.07 -10.78
N ASP A 67 20.10 2.03 -10.77
CA ASP A 67 20.22 3.28 -11.50
C ASP A 67 19.71 4.49 -10.68
N PRO A 68 20.29 5.69 -10.88
CA PRO A 68 19.95 6.87 -10.06
C PRO A 68 18.48 7.31 -10.16
N LEU A 69 17.81 7.07 -11.29
CA LEU A 69 16.41 7.43 -11.45
C LEU A 69 15.54 6.53 -10.58
N SER A 70 15.78 5.22 -10.62
CA SER A 70 15.09 4.25 -9.77
C SER A 70 15.28 4.54 -8.29
N TRP A 71 16.46 5.01 -7.86
CA TRP A 71 16.71 5.36 -6.46
C TRP A 71 15.93 6.60 -6.02
N ASN A 72 15.90 7.65 -6.84
CA ASN A 72 15.13 8.86 -6.52
C ASN A 72 13.63 8.59 -6.43
N GLU A 73 13.09 7.75 -7.32
CA GLU A 73 11.69 7.32 -7.24
C GLU A 73 11.42 6.46 -6.00
N SER A 74 12.37 5.58 -5.65
CA SER A 74 12.25 4.75 -4.44
C SER A 74 12.29 5.60 -3.15
N ARG A 75 13.07 6.68 -3.13
CA ARG A 75 13.08 7.66 -2.02
C ARG A 75 11.72 8.31 -1.86
N ARG A 76 11.16 8.84 -2.95
CA ARG A 76 9.81 9.46 -2.97
C ARG A 76 8.74 8.47 -2.53
N LEU A 77 8.86 7.21 -2.93
CA LEU A 77 7.93 6.16 -2.52
C LEU A 77 8.05 5.85 -1.03
N ARG A 78 9.27 5.76 -0.49
CA ARG A 78 9.52 5.56 0.94
C ARG A 78 8.93 6.69 1.79
N GLU A 79 9.09 7.94 1.37
CA GLU A 79 8.50 9.11 2.05
C GLU A 79 6.97 9.01 2.10
N LYS A 80 6.33 8.73 0.96
CA LYS A 80 4.86 8.55 0.89
C LYS A 80 4.36 7.37 1.71
N LEU A 81 5.11 6.27 1.75
CA LEU A 81 4.76 5.12 2.60
C LEU A 81 4.82 5.49 4.08
N ALA A 82 5.83 6.27 4.48
CA ALA A 82 5.96 6.76 5.85
C ALA A 82 4.80 7.69 6.26
N GLU A 83 4.32 8.55 5.36
CA GLU A 83 3.12 9.38 5.57
C GLU A 83 1.86 8.53 5.84
N LEU A 84 1.80 7.32 5.24
CA LEU A 84 0.72 6.35 5.45
C LEU A 84 0.97 5.43 6.66
N GLY A 85 2.04 5.64 7.43
CA GLY A 85 2.42 4.79 8.55
C GLY A 85 2.95 3.41 8.14
N ILE A 86 3.32 3.22 6.87
CA ILE A 86 3.81 1.95 6.33
C ILE A 86 5.33 2.01 6.23
N GLN A 87 6.01 1.10 6.91
CA GLN A 87 7.47 0.95 6.80
C GLN A 87 7.81 -0.22 5.86
N PRO A 88 8.64 0.00 4.83
CA PRO A 88 9.16 -1.10 4.02
C PRO A 88 9.90 -2.12 4.88
N ALA A 89 9.73 -3.40 4.58
CA ALA A 89 10.38 -4.49 5.30
C ALA A 89 11.75 -4.85 4.73
N ALA A 90 11.96 -4.62 3.44
CA ALA A 90 13.19 -4.95 2.72
C ALA A 90 13.28 -4.19 1.41
N ILE A 91 14.48 -4.20 0.84
CA ILE A 91 14.80 -3.69 -0.48
C ILE A 91 15.18 -4.85 -1.38
N VAL A 92 14.63 -4.84 -2.59
CA VAL A 92 14.91 -5.81 -3.63
C VAL A 92 15.63 -5.09 -4.78
N MET A 93 16.94 -5.29 -4.88
CA MET A 93 17.73 -4.83 -6.01
C MET A 93 17.51 -5.77 -7.20
N ASN A 94 16.67 -5.35 -8.12
CA ASN A 94 16.39 -6.05 -9.37
C ASN A 94 17.51 -5.79 -10.39
N LYS A 95 17.74 -6.75 -11.29
CA LYS A 95 18.77 -6.68 -12.34
C LYS A 95 20.18 -6.44 -11.80
N ALA A 96 20.48 -7.03 -10.64
CA ALA A 96 21.82 -6.96 -10.07
C ALA A 96 22.83 -7.73 -10.94
N VAL A 97 24.02 -7.16 -11.07
CA VAL A 97 25.22 -7.76 -11.68
C VAL A 97 26.38 -7.58 -10.70
N GLU A 98 27.53 -8.26 -10.91
CA GLU A 98 28.66 -8.18 -9.98
C GLU A 98 29.17 -6.74 -9.74
N SER A 99 29.05 -5.87 -10.74
CA SER A 99 29.44 -4.46 -10.65
C SER A 99 28.30 -3.53 -10.22
N THR A 100 27.19 -4.06 -9.71
CA THR A 100 26.05 -3.24 -9.28
C THR A 100 26.44 -2.35 -8.10
N PRO A 101 26.26 -1.02 -8.20
CA PRO A 101 26.49 -0.14 -7.08
C PRO A 101 25.49 -0.43 -5.96
N LEU A 102 25.97 -0.30 -4.71
CA LEU A 102 25.11 -0.39 -3.55
C LEU A 102 24.06 0.74 -3.57
N PRO A 103 22.85 0.48 -3.04
CA PRO A 103 21.85 1.53 -2.91
C PRO A 103 22.36 2.67 -2.01
N PRO A 104 21.82 3.90 -2.18
CA PRO A 104 22.20 5.03 -1.36
C PRO A 104 22.10 4.75 0.17
N PRO A 105 22.90 5.41 1.02
CA PRO A 105 22.96 5.14 2.46
C PRO A 105 21.62 5.25 3.20
N GLU A 106 20.69 6.05 2.67
CA GLU A 106 19.31 6.18 3.18
C GLU A 106 18.50 4.88 3.16
N PHE A 107 19.00 3.84 2.50
CA PHE A 107 18.39 2.52 2.38
C PHE A 107 19.11 1.45 3.21
N SER A 108 20.17 1.83 3.93
CA SER A 108 21.02 0.91 4.70
C SER A 108 20.36 0.33 5.96
N ASP A 109 19.26 0.93 6.40
CA ASP A 109 18.44 0.46 7.51
C ASP A 109 17.56 -0.76 7.14
N LEU A 110 17.47 -1.08 5.84
CA LEU A 110 16.63 -2.16 5.34
C LEU A 110 17.47 -3.34 4.84
N PRO A 111 17.00 -4.59 5.06
CA PRO A 111 17.59 -5.77 4.45
C PRO A 111 17.64 -5.65 2.92
N LEU A 112 18.79 -5.96 2.33
CA LEU A 112 19.00 -5.95 0.88
C LEU A 112 18.91 -7.37 0.31
N ILE A 113 18.07 -7.52 -0.70
CA ILE A 113 17.86 -8.76 -1.45
C ILE A 113 18.23 -8.49 -2.91
N SER A 114 19.09 -9.31 -3.50
CA SER A 114 19.58 -9.12 -4.87
C SER A 114 18.96 -10.14 -5.81
N ILE A 115 18.31 -9.67 -6.87
CA ILE A 115 17.81 -10.50 -7.97
C ILE A 115 18.73 -10.33 -9.17
N PRO A 116 19.32 -11.41 -9.70
CA PRO A 116 20.27 -11.31 -10.79
C PRO A 116 19.62 -10.80 -12.07
N SER A 117 20.39 -10.04 -12.86
CA SER A 117 19.98 -9.66 -14.21
C SER A 117 19.93 -10.87 -15.13
N LEU A 118 18.83 -11.02 -15.87
CA LEU A 118 18.67 -12.08 -16.86
C LEU A 118 18.90 -11.53 -18.27
N LEU A 119 19.65 -12.27 -19.09
CA LEU A 119 19.93 -11.93 -20.49
C LEU A 119 18.68 -12.00 -21.38
N SER A 120 17.65 -12.72 -20.95
CA SER A 120 16.39 -12.86 -21.66
C SER A 120 15.23 -12.54 -20.72
N PRO A 121 14.08 -12.07 -21.24
CA PRO A 121 12.91 -11.81 -20.42
C PRO A 121 12.58 -13.03 -19.53
N PRO A 122 12.25 -12.82 -18.23
CA PRO A 122 11.96 -13.90 -17.29
C PRO A 122 10.62 -14.59 -17.61
N VAL A 123 10.58 -15.38 -18.68
CA VAL A 123 9.37 -16.08 -19.13
C VAL A 123 9.50 -17.57 -18.84
N GLY A 124 8.44 -18.13 -18.26
CA GLY A 124 8.35 -19.54 -17.91
C GLY A 124 8.98 -19.89 -16.56
N GLU A 125 8.68 -21.10 -16.09
CA GLU A 125 9.04 -21.58 -14.75
C GLU A 125 10.55 -21.56 -14.48
N LYS A 126 11.37 -21.91 -15.48
CA LYS A 126 12.83 -21.96 -15.34
C LYS A 126 13.40 -20.59 -14.96
N ALA A 127 12.93 -19.52 -15.60
CA ALA A 127 13.38 -18.17 -15.29
C ALA A 127 12.91 -17.71 -13.91
N LEU A 128 11.68 -18.06 -13.52
CA LEU A 128 11.16 -17.77 -12.18
C LEU A 128 12.00 -18.45 -11.09
N ARG A 129 12.40 -19.73 -11.29
CA ARG A 129 13.27 -20.45 -10.34
C ARG A 129 14.63 -19.78 -10.18
N THR A 130 15.20 -19.25 -11.26
CA THR A 130 16.45 -18.46 -11.20
C THR A 130 16.28 -17.15 -10.43
N CYS A 131 15.14 -16.45 -10.58
CA CYS A 131 14.86 -15.28 -9.75
C CYS A 131 14.68 -15.65 -8.27
N LEU A 132 14.04 -16.80 -7.99
CA LEU A 132 13.79 -17.28 -6.63
C LEU A 132 15.07 -17.66 -5.87
N SER A 133 16.11 -18.17 -6.54
CA SER A 133 17.37 -18.50 -5.87
C SER A 133 18.00 -17.24 -5.23
N GLY A 134 17.94 -16.10 -5.92
CA GLY A 134 18.39 -14.81 -5.38
C GLY A 134 17.55 -14.28 -4.20
N LEU A 135 16.28 -14.67 -4.12
CA LEU A 135 15.43 -14.36 -2.96
C LEU A 135 15.80 -15.24 -1.74
N THR A 136 16.11 -16.52 -1.95
CA THR A 136 16.31 -17.49 -0.85
C THR A 136 17.62 -17.34 -0.05
N GLU A 137 18.69 -16.80 -0.64
CA GLU A 137 19.96 -16.62 0.06
C GLU A 137 19.90 -15.49 1.12
N SER A 138 19.10 -14.45 0.89
CA SER A 138 18.93 -13.33 1.83
C SER A 138 17.78 -13.55 2.84
N THR A 139 16.76 -14.34 2.48
CA THR A 139 15.57 -14.58 3.33
C THR A 139 15.86 -15.44 4.58
N ARG A 140 16.95 -16.22 4.60
CA ARG A 140 17.36 -17.01 5.78
C ARG A 140 17.74 -16.15 7.00
N GLY A 141 18.07 -14.87 6.83
CA GLY A 141 18.35 -13.95 7.94
C GLY A 141 17.10 -13.36 8.60
N SER A 142 15.95 -13.34 7.92
CA SER A 142 14.72 -12.67 8.39
C SER A 142 13.63 -13.64 8.86
N LEU A 143 13.70 -14.92 8.46
CA LEU A 143 12.81 -15.98 8.94
C LEU A 143 13.34 -16.75 10.16
N ALA A 144 14.58 -16.50 10.61
CA ALA A 144 15.17 -17.14 11.79
C ALA A 144 14.88 -16.38 13.11
N SER A 145 14.13 -15.29 13.05
CA SER A 145 13.80 -14.40 14.18
C SER A 145 12.29 -14.21 14.41
N LEU A 146 11.48 -15.15 13.91
CA LEU A 146 10.09 -15.39 14.32
C LEU A 146 9.94 -16.86 14.72
#